data_AF-A0A2I0FU76-F1
#
_entry.id   AF-A0A2I0FU76-F1
#
_cell.length_a   1.000
_cell.length_b   1.000
_cell.length_c   1.000
_cell.angle_alpha   90.00
_cell.angle_beta   90.00
_cell.angle_gamma   90.00
#
_symmetry.space_group_name_H-M   'P 1'
#
loop_
_entity.id
_entity.type
_entity.pdbx_description
1 polymer ?
#
loop_
_entity_poly.entity_id
_entity_poly.type
_entity_poly.pdbx_seq_one_letter_code
_entity_poly.pdbx_strand_id
1 'polypeptide(L)'
;MFPFSNEGLRMTDYPRVTQVTFQQDTLVALQYQGHVFVPMRRIVENLGMAWGTQQQKLLRNQEKFGCIYMNMLAADGRQRRTLCLPLRKLNGWLFTINTARVREDLREKVTAYQEECFQVLYEHFLQSPPAARQMAAEDVRYLTIANEHFTEIFYTWRYKIEPALFALGSPLARHLHDRFNETSALLDKIERRQRAHK
;
A
#
# COMPACT_ATOMS: atom_id res chain seq x y z
N MET A 1 28.54 -21.12 37.89
CA MET A 1 27.14 -20.91 38.28
C MET A 1 26.53 -20.01 37.22
N PHE A 2 25.75 -20.66 36.35
CA PHE A 2 25.06 -20.25 35.12
C PHE A 2 25.78 -19.34 34.09
N PRO A 3 26.00 -19.86 32.86
CA PRO A 3 26.83 -19.21 31.85
C PRO A 3 26.04 -18.17 31.08
N PHE A 4 26.75 -17.16 30.54
CA PHE A 4 26.26 -16.30 29.47
C PHE A 4 26.04 -17.14 28.21
N SER A 5 24.88 -17.80 28.12
CA SER A 5 24.40 -18.36 26.86
C SER A 5 23.99 -17.21 25.95
N ASN A 6 24.81 -16.94 24.94
CA ASN A 6 24.51 -16.07 23.81
C ASN A 6 23.51 -16.79 22.86
N GLU A 7 22.41 -17.29 23.42
CA GLU A 7 21.35 -17.98 22.70
C GLU A 7 20.31 -16.96 22.22
N GLY A 8 20.42 -16.58 20.96
CA GLY A 8 19.28 -16.18 20.14
C GLY A 8 18.57 -14.89 20.56
N LEU A 9 19.25 -13.75 20.46
CA LEU A 9 18.56 -12.51 20.08
C LEU A 9 17.97 -12.76 18.68
N ARG A 10 16.71 -13.26 18.65
CA ARG A 10 15.92 -13.29 17.43
C ARG A 10 15.94 -11.87 16.87
N MET A 11 16.13 -11.76 15.56
CA MET A 11 16.24 -10.51 14.80
C MET A 11 14.91 -9.69 14.79
N THR A 12 14.09 -9.79 15.84
CA THR A 12 12.68 -9.38 15.93
C THR A 12 12.35 -8.48 17.13
N ASP A 13 13.25 -8.25 18.08
CA ASP A 13 12.94 -7.41 19.27
C ASP A 13 13.25 -5.92 19.12
N TYR A 14 14.05 -5.54 18.12
CA TYR A 14 14.33 -4.13 17.84
C TYR A 14 13.42 -3.61 16.72
N PRO A 15 12.80 -2.43 16.90
CA PRO A 15 11.95 -1.86 15.88
C PRO A 15 12.76 -1.57 14.61
N ARG A 16 12.28 -2.01 13.44
CA ARG A 16 12.88 -1.57 12.17
C ARG A 16 12.54 -0.12 11.94
N VAL A 17 13.55 0.69 11.65
CA VAL A 17 13.42 2.13 11.47
C VAL A 17 13.38 2.46 9.98
N THR A 18 12.37 3.18 9.54
CA THR A 18 12.27 3.74 8.18
C THR A 18 12.13 5.25 8.27
N GLN A 19 12.84 5.97 7.42
CA GLN A 19 12.71 7.43 7.29
C GLN A 19 11.81 7.74 6.10
N VAL A 20 10.87 8.66 6.30
CA VAL A 20 9.93 9.11 5.27
C VAL A 20 9.94 10.62 5.25
N THR A 21 10.04 11.19 4.06
CA THR A 21 9.86 12.63 3.86
C THR A 21 8.36 12.93 3.93
N PHE A 22 7.98 13.87 4.79
CA PHE A 22 6.62 14.37 4.96
C PHE A 22 6.70 15.90 4.94
N GLN A 23 6.15 16.51 3.91
CA GLN A 23 6.51 17.87 3.49
C GLN A 23 8.03 18.06 3.39
N GLN A 24 8.58 19.02 4.14
CA GLN A 24 10.02 19.34 4.20
C GLN A 24 10.73 18.64 5.38
N ASP A 25 10.01 17.84 6.15
CA ASP A 25 10.54 17.19 7.36
C ASP A 25 10.76 15.70 7.15
N THR A 26 11.79 15.17 7.81
CA THR A 26 12.02 13.72 7.88
C THR A 26 11.32 13.14 9.11
N LEU A 27 10.29 12.32 8.87
CA LEU A 27 9.63 11.54 9.90
C LEU A 27 10.26 10.15 10.03
N VAL A 28 10.07 9.55 11.19
CA VAL A 28 10.55 8.21 11.51
C VAL A 28 9.37 7.29 11.73
N ALA A 29 9.33 6.18 11.01
CA ALA A 29 8.41 5.08 11.23
C ALA A 29 9.16 3.89 11.85
N LEU A 30 8.55 3.28 12.86
CA LEU A 30 9.07 2.14 13.60
C LEU A 30 8.16 0.95 13.39
N GLN A 31 8.68 -0.13 12.83
CA GLN A 31 7.94 -1.38 12.74
C GLN A 31 8.24 -2.25 13.96
N TYR A 32 7.21 -2.54 14.77
CA TYR A 32 7.31 -3.34 15.99
C TYR A 32 6.07 -4.21 16.15
N GLN A 33 6.27 -5.52 16.37
CA GLN A 33 5.19 -6.49 16.56
C GLN A 33 4.08 -6.42 15.49
N GLY A 34 4.46 -6.25 14.21
CA GLY A 34 3.50 -6.18 13.09
C GLY A 34 2.75 -4.85 12.97
N HIS A 35 3.04 -3.86 13.82
CA HIS A 35 2.45 -2.53 13.77
C HIS A 35 3.51 -1.47 13.44
N VAL A 36 3.06 -0.37 12.84
CA VAL A 36 3.91 0.79 12.55
C VAL A 36 3.59 1.90 13.54
N PHE A 37 4.63 2.43 14.17
CA PHE A 37 4.55 3.50 15.15
C PHE A 37 5.40 4.70 14.72
N VAL A 38 5.07 5.87 15.25
CA VAL A 38 5.84 7.10 15.05
C VAL A 38 6.29 7.68 16.40
N PRO A 39 7.58 8.05 16.56
CA PRO A 39 8.06 8.79 17.72
C PRO A 39 7.45 10.20 17.74
N MET A 40 6.59 10.48 18.73
CA MET A 40 5.80 11.71 18.72
C MET A 40 6.61 12.97 19.00
N ARG A 41 7.68 12.86 19.80
CA ARG A 41 8.47 14.04 20.18
C ARG A 41 9.05 14.77 18.97
N ARG A 42 9.64 14.03 18.02
CA ARG A 42 10.22 14.61 16.80
C ARG A 42 9.16 15.28 15.92
N ILE A 43 7.98 14.68 15.79
CA ILE A 43 6.86 15.28 15.02
C ILE A 43 6.42 16.61 15.66
N VAL A 44 6.26 16.62 16.99
CA VAL A 44 5.84 17.81 17.73
C VAL A 44 6.88 18.94 17.63
N GLU A 45 8.16 18.60 17.78
CA GLU A 45 9.27 19.55 17.67
C GLU A 45 9.44 20.07 16.24
N ASN A 46 9.29 19.22 15.22
CA ASN A 46 9.31 19.64 13.82
C ASN A 46 8.19 20.65 13.51
N LEU A 47 7.00 20.47 14.09
CA LEU A 47 5.88 21.43 13.99
C LEU A 47 6.09 22.71 14.81
N GLY A 48 7.21 22.86 15.54
CA GLY A 48 7.52 24.02 16.35
C GLY A 48 6.72 24.13 17.65
N MET A 49 6.09 23.04 18.10
CA MET A 49 5.26 23.02 19.31
C MET A 49 6.03 22.51 20.53
N ALA A 50 5.57 22.92 21.72
CA ALA A 50 6.11 22.44 22.98
C ALA A 50 5.74 20.97 23.23
N TRP A 51 6.75 20.11 23.39
CA TRP A 51 6.57 18.67 23.63
C TRP A 51 5.70 18.38 24.87
N GLY A 52 5.96 19.04 26.00
CA GLY A 52 5.29 18.74 27.27
C GLY A 52 3.76 18.82 27.19
N THR A 53 3.23 19.86 26.53
CA THR A 53 1.79 20.04 26.34
C THR A 53 1.18 18.93 25.47
N GLN A 54 1.86 18.56 24.37
CA GLN A 54 1.35 17.51 23.47
C GLN A 54 1.49 16.11 24.08
N GLN A 55 2.55 15.85 24.83
CA GLN A 55 2.72 14.61 25.58
C GLN A 55 1.58 14.41 26.58
N GLN A 56 1.27 15.43 27.38
CA GLN A 56 0.14 15.38 28.31
C GLN A 56 -1.19 15.13 27.60
N LYS A 57 -1.44 15.79 26.46
CA LYS A 57 -2.64 15.57 25.64
C LYS A 57 -2.73 14.11 25.16
N LEU A 58 -1.63 13.55 24.66
CA LEU A 58 -1.57 12.16 24.18
C LEU A 58 -1.83 11.16 25.31
N LEU A 59 -1.23 11.37 26.48
CA LEU A 59 -1.39 10.50 27.65
C LEU A 59 -2.80 10.59 28.25
N ARG A 60 -3.40 11.78 28.32
CA ARG A 60 -4.81 11.95 28.77
C ARG A 60 -5.81 11.24 27.85
N ASN A 61 -5.45 11.05 26.58
CA ASN A 61 -6.28 10.39 25.57
C ASN A 61 -5.66 9.04 25.15
N GLN A 62 -4.95 8.36 26.06
CA GLN A 62 -4.20 7.15 25.73
C GLN A 62 -5.10 6.04 25.19
N GLU A 63 -6.31 5.86 25.73
CA GLU A 63 -7.27 4.86 25.23
C GLU A 63 -7.69 5.14 23.77
N LYS A 64 -7.89 6.41 23.42
CA LYS A 64 -8.26 6.83 22.05
C LYS A 64 -7.11 6.64 21.06
N PHE A 65 -5.90 6.99 21.47
CA PHE A 65 -4.74 7.05 20.59
C PHE A 65 -3.89 5.78 20.59
N GLY A 66 -3.94 4.98 21.66
CA GLY A 66 -3.16 3.76 21.81
C GLY A 66 -1.65 4.00 21.92
N CYS A 67 -1.23 5.13 22.52
CA CYS A 67 0.19 5.45 22.65
C CYS A 67 0.90 4.44 23.57
N ILE A 68 2.12 4.07 23.20
CA ILE A 68 2.98 3.18 23.99
C ILE A 68 4.36 3.79 24.19
N TYR A 69 5.03 3.40 25.25
CA TYR A 69 6.45 3.72 25.42
C TYR A 69 7.30 2.60 24.85
N MET A 70 8.26 2.96 24.00
CA MET A 70 9.24 2.04 23.44
C MET A 70 10.66 2.46 23.84
N ASN A 71 11.50 1.49 24.16
CA ASN A 71 12.93 1.73 24.38
C ASN A 71 13.62 1.74 23.01
N MET A 72 14.14 2.90 22.61
CA MET A 72 14.87 3.05 21.37
C MET A 72 16.34 3.38 21.64
N LEU A 73 17.23 2.78 20.85
CA LEU A 73 18.62 3.19 20.81
C LEU A 73 18.71 4.53 20.07
N ALA A 74 19.21 5.55 20.77
CA ALA A 74 19.58 6.80 20.15
C ALA A 74 20.92 6.66 19.42
N ALA A 75 21.26 7.67 18.60
CA ALA A 75 22.51 7.69 17.82
C ALA A 75 23.78 7.65 18.70
N ASP A 76 23.67 8.04 19.98
CA ASP A 76 24.73 7.98 20.99
C ASP A 76 24.84 6.61 21.68
N GLY A 77 24.11 5.60 21.20
CA GLY A 77 24.08 4.24 21.77
C GLY A 77 23.26 4.12 23.06
N ARG A 78 22.65 5.20 23.56
CA ARG A 78 21.86 5.18 24.79
C ARG A 78 20.41 4.80 24.51
N GLN A 79 19.84 3.94 25.35
CA GLN A 79 18.40 3.67 25.30
C GLN A 79 17.61 4.86 25.84
N ARG A 80 16.64 5.33 25.06
CA ARG A 80 15.68 6.36 25.46
C ARG A 80 14.27 5.81 25.38
N ARG A 81 13.55 5.96 26.48
CA ARG A 81 12.11 5.66 26.54
C ARG A 81 11.36 6.74 25.77
N THR A 82 10.75 6.36 24.66
CA THR A 82 10.11 7.29 23.73
C THR A 82 8.62 6.99 23.62
N LEU A 83 7.79 8.04 23.69
CA LEU A 83 6.36 7.91 23.48
C LEU A 83 6.06 7.80 21.98
N CYS A 84 5.48 6.67 21.61
CA CYS A 84 5.19 6.30 20.23
C CYS A 84 3.67 6.22 20.02
N LEU A 85 3.20 6.73 18.89
CA LEU A 85 1.80 6.66 18.46
C LEU A 85 1.68 5.65 17.30
N PRO A 86 0.65 4.79 17.25
CA PRO A 86 0.38 3.99 16.07
C PRO A 86 0.19 4.92 14.85
N LEU A 87 0.92 4.68 13.76
CA LEU A 87 0.91 5.57 12.57
C LEU A 87 -0.52 5.80 12.04
N ARG A 88 -1.36 4.77 12.05
CA ARG A 88 -2.80 4.83 11.69
C ARG A 88 -3.65 5.80 12.50
N LYS A 89 -3.13 6.33 13.62
CA LYS A 89 -3.81 7.30 14.50
C LYS A 89 -3.16 8.69 14.45
N LEU A 90 -2.09 8.88 13.65
CA LEU A 90 -1.34 10.14 13.56
C LEU A 90 -2.23 11.29 13.08
N ASN A 91 -2.94 11.10 11.98
CA ASN A 91 -3.92 12.05 11.46
C ASN A 91 -4.96 12.42 12.53
N GLY A 92 -5.45 11.44 13.29
CA GLY A 92 -6.41 11.66 14.38
C GLY A 92 -5.87 12.56 15.50
N TRP A 93 -4.57 12.52 15.81
CA TRP A 93 -3.95 13.46 16.75
C TRP A 93 -3.74 14.83 16.11
N LEU A 94 -3.26 14.86 14.86
CA LEU A 94 -2.95 16.08 14.11
C LEU A 94 -4.19 16.97 13.97
N PHE A 95 -5.36 16.38 13.70
CA PHE A 95 -6.63 17.11 13.61
C PHE A 95 -7.18 17.59 14.95
N THR A 96 -6.58 17.23 16.09
CA THR A 96 -6.89 17.88 17.38
C THR A 96 -6.20 19.22 17.58
N ILE A 97 -5.31 19.60 16.66
CA ILE A 97 -4.60 20.87 16.69
C ILE A 97 -5.44 21.88 15.92
N ASN A 98 -6.01 22.84 16.64
CA ASN A 98 -6.73 23.94 16.04
C ASN A 98 -5.73 24.99 15.55
N THR A 99 -5.65 25.17 14.23
CA THR A 99 -4.73 26.11 13.58
C THR A 99 -4.96 27.56 14.01
N ALA A 100 -6.20 27.98 14.29
CA ALA A 100 -6.48 29.32 14.81
C ALA A 100 -5.91 29.56 16.22
N ARG A 101 -5.64 28.49 16.97
CA ARG A 101 -5.11 28.54 18.34
C ARG A 101 -3.60 28.25 18.43
N VAL A 102 -2.93 27.97 17.32
CA VAL A 102 -1.46 27.91 17.30
C VAL A 102 -0.88 29.29 16.97
N ARG A 103 0.40 29.48 17.33
CA ARG A 103 1.16 30.69 16.99
C ARG A 103 1.15 30.91 15.48
N GLU A 104 1.07 32.17 15.05
CA GLU A 104 0.92 32.57 13.65
C GLU A 104 1.96 31.90 12.74
N ASP A 105 3.22 31.89 13.17
CA ASP A 105 4.36 31.33 12.42
C ASP A 105 4.29 29.80 12.23
N LEU A 106 3.45 29.10 12.99
CA LEU A 106 3.27 27.65 12.89
C LEU A 106 2.03 27.26 12.09
N ARG A 107 1.10 28.20 11.84
CA ARG A 107 -0.21 27.89 11.25
C ARG A 107 -0.08 27.24 9.89
N GLU A 108 0.71 27.84 9.02
CA GLU A 108 0.95 27.35 7.66
C GLU A 108 1.50 25.92 7.68
N LYS A 109 2.50 25.65 8.54
CA LYS A 109 3.10 24.33 8.66
C LYS A 109 2.11 23.27 9.17
N VAL A 110 1.32 23.61 10.20
CA VAL A 110 0.28 22.71 10.71
C VAL A 110 -0.80 22.44 9.66
N THR A 111 -1.23 23.48 8.93
CA THR A 111 -2.19 23.34 7.83
C THR A 111 -1.62 22.45 6.73
N ALA A 112 -0.37 22.65 6.30
CA ALA A 112 0.27 21.82 5.27
C ALA A 112 0.33 20.34 5.68
N TYR A 113 0.61 20.05 6.95
CA TYR A 113 0.55 18.70 7.50
C TYR A 113 -0.87 18.09 7.43
N GLN A 114 -1.89 18.90 7.76
CA GLN A 114 -3.29 18.49 7.73
C GLN A 114 -3.78 18.25 6.30
N GLU A 115 -3.43 19.12 5.37
CA GLU A 115 -3.73 19.00 3.93
C GLU A 115 -3.09 17.75 3.31
N GLU A 116 -1.84 17.43 3.64
CA GLU A 116 -1.21 16.20 3.16
C GLU A 116 -1.98 14.95 3.66
N CYS A 117 -2.49 14.97 4.89
CA CYS A 117 -3.34 13.89 5.39
C CYS A 117 -4.68 13.79 4.66
N PHE A 118 -5.31 14.92 4.31
CA PHE A 118 -6.53 14.94 3.50
C PHE A 118 -6.26 14.44 2.08
N GLN A 119 -5.16 14.89 1.48
CA GLN A 119 -4.75 14.51 0.14
C GLN A 119 -4.51 13.00 0.04
N VAL A 120 -3.81 12.39 1.00
CA VAL A 120 -3.60 10.93 1.02
C VAL A 120 -4.92 10.17 1.08
N LEU A 121 -5.90 10.65 1.86
CA LEU A 121 -7.22 10.04 1.91
C LEU A 121 -7.97 10.22 0.59
N TYR A 122 -7.98 11.44 0.05
CA TYR A 122 -8.63 11.77 -1.23
C TYR A 122 -8.05 10.94 -2.37
N GLU A 123 -6.72 10.87 -2.46
CA GLU A 123 -5.99 10.04 -3.41
C GLU A 123 -6.33 8.56 -3.24
N HIS A 124 -6.47 8.05 -2.02
CA HIS A 124 -6.89 6.65 -1.83
C HIS A 124 -8.26 6.35 -2.48
N PHE A 125 -9.21 7.29 -2.41
CA PHE A 125 -10.51 7.15 -3.05
C PHE A 125 -10.48 7.44 -4.56
N LEU A 126 -9.58 8.31 -5.02
CA LEU A 126 -9.39 8.58 -6.45
C LEU A 126 -8.57 7.51 -7.17
N GLN A 127 -7.68 6.81 -6.47
CA GLN A 127 -6.81 5.79 -7.02
C GLN A 127 -7.56 4.50 -7.39
N SER A 128 -8.90 4.42 -7.24
CA SER A 128 -9.76 3.43 -7.93
C SER A 128 -11.28 3.71 -7.90
N PRO A 129 -11.92 3.96 -9.05
CA PRO A 129 -13.00 3.10 -9.55
C PRO A 129 -12.42 1.71 -9.89
N PRO A 130 -13.18 0.60 -9.87
CA PRO A 130 -12.67 -0.76 -10.11
C PRO A 130 -12.34 -1.01 -11.60
N ALA A 131 -11.46 -0.20 -12.18
CA ALA A 131 -11.05 -0.26 -13.58
C ALA A 131 -9.62 0.28 -13.78
N ALA A 132 -8.67 -0.09 -12.92
CA ALA A 132 -7.23 -0.01 -13.23
C ALA A 132 -6.39 -0.73 -12.17
N ARG A 133 -6.62 -2.04 -11.98
CA ARG A 133 -5.45 -2.88 -11.67
C ARG A 133 -4.57 -2.76 -12.92
N GLN A 134 -3.50 -1.97 -12.85
CA GLN A 134 -2.41 -2.13 -13.80
C GLN A 134 -2.03 -3.61 -13.73
N MET A 135 -2.38 -4.36 -14.78
CA MET A 135 -1.95 -5.75 -14.90
C MET A 135 -0.43 -5.75 -14.78
N ALA A 136 0.12 -6.64 -13.96
CA ALA A 136 1.57 -6.76 -13.85
C ALA A 136 2.12 -7.02 -15.26
N ALA A 137 3.30 -6.49 -15.59
CA ALA A 137 3.93 -6.72 -16.89
C ALA A 137 4.04 -8.22 -17.24
N GLU A 138 4.13 -9.06 -16.22
CA GLU A 138 4.09 -10.52 -16.33
C GLU A 138 2.72 -11.04 -16.81
N ASP A 139 1.61 -10.55 -16.26
CA ASP A 139 0.25 -10.93 -16.67
C ASP A 139 -0.02 -10.56 -18.13
N VAL A 140 0.45 -9.37 -18.57
CA VAL A 140 0.35 -8.94 -19.98
C VAL A 140 1.12 -9.91 -20.89
N ARG A 141 2.31 -10.35 -20.47
CA ARG A 141 3.13 -11.31 -21.22
C ARG A 141 2.46 -12.67 -21.31
N TYR A 142 1.91 -13.21 -20.22
CA TYR A 142 1.20 -14.48 -20.25
C TYR A 142 -0.05 -14.44 -21.14
N LEU A 143 -0.81 -13.34 -21.11
CA LEU A 143 -1.96 -13.18 -22.00
C LEU A 143 -1.54 -13.10 -23.47
N THR A 144 -0.42 -12.44 -23.78
CA THR A 144 0.10 -12.37 -25.14
C THR A 144 0.46 -13.75 -25.67
N ILE A 145 1.21 -14.53 -24.89
CA ILE A 145 1.60 -15.91 -25.23
C ILE A 145 0.35 -16.80 -25.38
N ALA A 146 -0.62 -16.69 -24.47
CA ALA A 146 -1.86 -17.45 -24.54
C ALA A 146 -2.67 -17.12 -25.81
N ASN A 147 -2.70 -15.85 -26.22
CA ASN A 147 -3.38 -15.39 -27.43
C ASN A 147 -2.69 -15.92 -28.70
N GLU A 148 -1.36 -15.91 -28.74
CA GLU A 148 -0.58 -16.50 -29.84
C GLU A 148 -0.88 -18.00 -29.99
N HIS A 149 -0.84 -18.76 -28.88
CA HIS A 149 -1.18 -20.18 -28.90
C HIS A 149 -2.63 -20.45 -29.31
N PHE A 150 -3.58 -19.66 -28.79
CA PHE A 150 -4.98 -19.79 -29.18
C PHE A 150 -5.17 -19.56 -30.68
N THR A 151 -4.48 -18.56 -31.23
CA THR A 151 -4.54 -18.23 -32.65
C THR A 151 -4.15 -19.43 -33.52
N GLU A 152 -3.02 -20.08 -33.24
CA GLU A 152 -2.56 -21.27 -33.96
C GLU A 152 -3.54 -22.45 -33.83
N ILE A 153 -4.07 -22.67 -32.62
CA ILE A 153 -5.07 -23.73 -32.37
C ILE A 153 -6.36 -23.42 -33.14
N PHE A 154 -6.82 -22.17 -33.12
CA PHE A 154 -8.03 -21.72 -33.79
C PHE A 154 -7.90 -21.84 -35.31
N TYR A 155 -6.76 -21.47 -35.89
CA TYR A 155 -6.49 -21.69 -37.32
C TYR A 155 -6.56 -23.18 -37.68
N THR A 156 -5.90 -24.03 -36.91
CA THR A 156 -5.93 -25.49 -37.14
C THR A 156 -7.36 -26.02 -37.02
N TRP A 157 -8.10 -25.61 -35.99
CA TRP A 157 -9.50 -25.95 -35.81
C TRP A 157 -10.35 -25.53 -37.01
N ARG A 158 -10.33 -24.24 -37.35
CA ARG A 158 -11.22 -23.61 -38.34
C ARG A 158 -11.04 -24.13 -39.76
N TYR A 159 -9.81 -24.48 -40.14
CA TYR A 159 -9.48 -24.83 -41.52
C TYR A 159 -9.22 -26.32 -41.74
N LYS A 160 -8.94 -27.10 -40.70
CA LYS A 160 -8.66 -28.54 -40.84
C LYS A 160 -9.66 -29.41 -40.09
N ILE A 161 -9.89 -29.13 -38.81
CA ILE A 161 -10.62 -30.05 -37.93
C ILE A 161 -12.14 -29.86 -38.05
N GLU A 162 -12.61 -28.62 -38.03
CA GLU A 162 -14.03 -28.29 -38.09
C GLU A 162 -14.71 -28.83 -39.37
N PRO A 163 -14.19 -28.60 -40.59
CA PRO A 163 -14.80 -29.13 -41.80
C PRO A 163 -14.88 -30.67 -41.79
N ALA A 164 -13.85 -31.34 -41.25
CA ALA A 164 -13.82 -32.78 -41.14
C ALA A 164 -14.89 -33.31 -40.16
N LEU A 165 -15.05 -32.66 -39.01
CA LEU A 165 -16.07 -33.04 -38.03
C LEU A 165 -17.50 -32.81 -38.55
N PHE A 166 -17.72 -31.73 -39.31
CA PHE A 166 -19.00 -31.50 -39.97
C PHE A 166 -19.28 -32.54 -41.06
N ALA A 167 -18.27 -32.90 -41.86
CA ALA A 167 -18.40 -33.95 -42.88
C ALA A 167 -18.74 -35.32 -42.27
N LEU A 168 -18.26 -35.60 -41.05
CA LEU A 168 -18.56 -36.82 -40.30
C LEU A 168 -19.91 -36.77 -39.57
N GLY A 169 -20.66 -35.67 -39.64
CA GLY A 169 -21.92 -35.51 -38.91
C GLY A 169 -21.73 -35.53 -37.38
N SER A 170 -20.54 -35.17 -36.89
CA SER A 170 -20.22 -35.26 -35.47
C SER A 170 -21.10 -34.30 -34.65
N PRO A 171 -21.75 -34.78 -33.57
CA PRO A 171 -22.56 -33.91 -32.70
C PRO A 171 -21.72 -32.86 -31.96
N LEU A 172 -20.40 -33.04 -31.88
CA LEU A 172 -19.48 -32.10 -31.24
C LEU A 172 -19.11 -30.91 -32.13
N ALA A 173 -19.30 -31.02 -33.46
CA ALA A 173 -18.84 -30.01 -34.42
C ALA A 173 -19.39 -28.62 -34.11
N ARG A 174 -20.71 -28.55 -33.85
CA ARG A 174 -21.40 -27.30 -33.55
C ARG A 174 -21.01 -26.71 -32.20
N HIS A 175 -20.93 -27.53 -31.16
CA HIS A 175 -20.57 -27.05 -29.81
C HIS A 175 -19.16 -26.49 -29.77
N LEU A 176 -18.20 -27.16 -30.42
CA LEU A 176 -16.82 -26.67 -30.48
C LEU A 176 -16.70 -25.42 -31.35
N HIS A 177 -17.41 -25.36 -32.49
CA HIS A 177 -17.49 -24.16 -33.34
C HIS A 177 -17.89 -22.91 -32.54
N ASP A 178 -18.97 -23.01 -31.76
CA ASP A 178 -19.49 -21.90 -30.96
C ASP A 178 -18.47 -21.44 -29.91
N ARG A 179 -17.85 -22.38 -29.19
CA ARG A 179 -16.86 -22.08 -28.14
C ARG A 179 -15.60 -21.42 -28.68
N PHE A 180 -15.10 -21.87 -29.83
CA PHE A 180 -13.94 -21.28 -30.46
C PHE A 180 -14.24 -19.86 -30.97
N ASN A 181 -15.42 -19.64 -31.58
CA ASN A 181 -15.83 -18.31 -32.03
C ASN A 181 -16.10 -17.34 -30.87
N GLU A 182 -16.72 -17.79 -29.78
CA GLU A 182 -16.92 -17.01 -28.56
C GLU A 182 -15.58 -16.54 -27.97
N THR A 183 -14.61 -17.46 -27.91
CA THR A 183 -13.28 -17.16 -27.37
C THR A 183 -12.52 -16.18 -28.25
N SER A 184 -12.59 -16.35 -29.58
CA SER A 184 -12.01 -15.40 -30.55
C SER A 184 -12.62 -14.00 -30.44
N ALA A 185 -13.95 -13.90 -30.35
CA ALA A 185 -14.64 -12.61 -30.21
C ALA A 185 -14.32 -11.90 -28.87
N LEU A 186 -14.05 -12.67 -27.81
CA LEU A 186 -13.63 -12.12 -26.52
C LEU A 186 -12.19 -11.58 -26.59
N LEU A 187 -11.27 -12.32 -27.21
CA LEU A 187 -9.88 -11.89 -27.39
C LEU A 187 -9.78 -10.61 -28.24
N ASP A 188 -10.55 -10.51 -29.32
CA ASP A 188 -10.66 -9.30 -30.14
C ASP A 188 -11.08 -8.06 -29.33
N LYS A 189 -12.04 -8.23 -28.41
CA LYS A 189 -12.48 -7.14 -27.52
C LYS A 189 -11.40 -6.73 -26.53
N ILE A 190 -10.63 -7.69 -26.01
CA ILE A 190 -9.51 -7.43 -25.10
C ILE A 190 -8.41 -6.65 -25.83
N GLU A 191 -8.01 -7.07 -27.02
CA GLU A 191 -6.99 -6.38 -27.82
C GLU A 191 -7.39 -4.94 -28.14
N ARG A 192 -8.64 -4.71 -28.57
CA ARG A 192 -9.16 -3.36 -28.85
C ARG A 192 -9.09 -2.44 -27.64
N ARG A 193 -9.39 -2.96 -26.45
CA ARG A 193 -9.29 -2.20 -25.18
C ARG A 193 -7.84 -1.91 -24.81
N GLN A 194 -6.92 -2.85 -25.03
CA GLN A 194 -5.49 -2.63 -24.78
C GLN A 194 -4.90 -1.56 -25.70
N ARG A 195 -5.32 -1.51 -26.98
CA ARG A 195 -4.87 -0.48 -27.94
C ARG A 195 -5.45 0.91 -27.64
N ALA A 196 -6.65 1.00 -27.06
CA ALA A 196 -7.27 2.28 -26.69
C ALA A 196 -6.67 2.93 -25.42
N HIS A 197 -5.78 2.23 -24.71
CA HIS A 197 -5.11 2.70 -23.50
C HIS A 197 -3.59 2.91 -23.68
N LYS A 198 -3.09 2.80 -24.93
CA LYS A 198 -1.75 3.24 -25.34
C LYS A 198 -1.85 4.55 -26.10
#